data_AF-A0A2N2A8M9-F1
#
_entry.id   AF-A0A2N2A8M9-F1
#
_cell.length_a   1.000
_cell.length_b   1.000
_cell.length_c   1.000
_cell.angle_alpha   90.00
_cell.angle_beta   90.00
_cell.angle_gamma   90.00
#
_symmetry.space_group_name_H-M   'P 1'
#
loop_
_entity.id
_entity.type
_entity.pdbx_description
1 polymer ?
#
loop_
_entity_poly.entity_id
_entity_poly.type
_entity_poly.pdbx_seq_one_letter_code
_entity_poly.pdbx_strand_id
1 'polypeptide(L)'
;MKVNGKQLKFDVPPVNQNGRVLVPLRSIFEELGADVRWDEQTQTITAQLGVTELILHVGKDEAEINGERITLDVPPQIKNGRTLVPLRFVSEALGAEVKWNNLIQLASIN
;
A
#
# COMPACT_ATOMS: atom_id res chain seq x y z
N MET A 1 -12.29 -4.43 0.58
CA MET A 1 -11.07 -5.14 1.00
C MET A 1 -11.26 -5.65 2.43
N LYS A 2 -10.74 -6.83 2.75
CA LYS A 2 -10.62 -7.34 4.12
C LYS A 2 -9.15 -7.44 4.50
N VAL A 3 -8.83 -7.13 5.74
CA VAL A 3 -7.51 -7.33 6.35
C VAL A 3 -7.75 -8.04 7.67
N ASN A 4 -7.09 -9.16 7.91
CA ASN A 4 -7.29 -9.99 9.11
C ASN A 4 -8.77 -10.34 9.35
N GLY A 5 -9.51 -10.63 8.27
CA GLY A 5 -10.96 -10.92 8.30
C GLY A 5 -11.88 -9.70 8.49
N LYS A 6 -11.35 -8.54 8.90
CA LYS A 6 -12.10 -7.30 9.11
C LYS A 6 -12.26 -6.55 7.80
N GLN A 7 -13.47 -6.08 7.52
CA GLN A 7 -13.72 -5.25 6.35
C GLN A 7 -13.15 -3.85 6.59
N LEU A 8 -12.21 -3.45 5.73
CA LEU A 8 -11.59 -2.13 5.80
C LEU A 8 -12.43 -1.16 4.99
N LYS A 9 -12.89 -0.09 5.65
CA LYS A 9 -13.56 1.04 5.00
C LYS A 9 -12.50 2.09 4.70
N PHE A 10 -12.31 2.36 3.43
CA PHE A 10 -11.44 3.44 2.99
C PHE A 10 -12.20 4.76 2.96
N ASP A 11 -11.54 5.83 3.39
CA ASP A 11 -12.02 7.20 3.21
C ASP A 11 -11.85 7.67 1.76
N VAL A 12 -10.84 7.13 1.06
CA VAL A 12 -10.65 7.27 -0.39
C VAL A 12 -10.79 5.89 -1.05
N PRO A 13 -11.71 5.70 -2.01
CA PRO A 13 -11.91 4.40 -2.63
C PRO A 13 -10.67 3.95 -3.43
N PRO A 14 -10.43 2.63 -3.54
CA PRO A 14 -9.46 2.11 -4.50
C PRO A 14 -9.73 2.61 -5.91
N VAL A 15 -8.66 2.82 -6.68
CA VAL A 15 -8.74 3.36 -8.04
C VAL A 15 -8.14 2.36 -9.02
N ASN A 16 -8.85 2.06 -10.11
CA ASN A 16 -8.25 1.34 -11.23
C ASN A 16 -7.57 2.36 -12.16
N GLN A 17 -6.25 2.24 -12.31
CA GLN A 17 -5.46 3.02 -13.24
C GLN A 17 -4.81 2.08 -14.24
N ASN A 18 -5.26 2.13 -15.50
CA ASN A 18 -4.72 1.34 -16.61
C ASN A 18 -4.62 -0.18 -16.31
N GLY A 19 -5.61 -0.75 -15.62
CA GLY A 19 -5.61 -2.17 -15.26
C GLY A 19 -4.75 -2.50 -14.03
N ARG A 20 -4.37 -1.49 -13.23
CA ARG A 20 -3.72 -1.65 -11.93
C ARG A 20 -4.59 -1.03 -10.85
N VAL A 21 -4.92 -1.81 -9.83
CA VAL A 21 -5.70 -1.32 -8.69
C VAL A 21 -4.75 -0.67 -7.70
N LEU A 22 -4.99 0.62 -7.43
CA LEU A 22 -4.33 1.40 -6.42
C LEU A 22 -5.18 1.49 -5.16
N VAL A 23 -4.58 1.33 -4.00
CA VAL A 23 -5.27 1.31 -2.70
C VAL A 23 -4.62 2.30 -1.72
N PRO A 24 -5.39 2.87 -0.77
CA PRO A 24 -4.81 3.75 0.25
C PRO A 24 -3.81 3.01 1.14
N LEU A 25 -2.55 3.43 1.10
CA LEU A 25 -1.46 2.76 1.81
C LEU A 25 -1.68 2.80 3.33
N ARG A 26 -1.86 4.01 3.88
CA ARG A 26 -1.91 4.24 5.33
C ARG A 26 -2.97 3.39 6.02
N SER A 27 -4.19 3.36 5.48
CA SER A 27 -5.30 2.61 6.08
C SER A 27 -5.03 1.11 6.19
N ILE A 28 -4.30 0.55 5.23
CA ILE A 28 -3.96 -0.88 5.21
C ILE A 28 -2.85 -1.16 6.21
N PHE A 29 -1.79 -0.35 6.17
CA PHE A 29 -0.60 -0.54 7.01
C PHE A 29 -0.90 -0.29 8.49
N GLU A 30 -1.67 0.74 8.82
CA GLU A 30 -2.08 1.02 10.22
C GLU A 30 -3.00 -0.08 10.78
N GLU A 31 -3.92 -0.65 9.99
CA GLU A 31 -4.74 -1.78 10.43
C GLU A 31 -3.90 -3.03 10.72
N LEU A 32 -2.74 -3.17 10.07
CA LEU A 32 -1.76 -4.22 10.33
C LEU A 32 -0.83 -3.89 11.51
N GLY A 33 -0.96 -2.71 12.11
CA GLY A 33 -0.15 -2.27 13.24
C GLY A 33 1.14 -1.55 12.87
N ALA A 34 1.28 -1.09 11.63
CA ALA A 34 2.45 -0.32 11.21
C ALA A 34 2.35 1.17 11.65
N ASP A 35 3.48 1.77 12.03
CA ASP A 35 3.61 3.23 12.16
C ASP A 35 3.93 3.84 10.79
N VAL A 36 3.10 4.78 10.31
CA VAL A 36 3.23 5.36 8.96
C VAL A 36 3.50 6.86 9.04
N ARG A 37 4.73 7.24 8.68
CA ARG A 37 5.19 8.63 8.65
C ARG A 37 5.20 9.18 7.24
N TRP A 38 4.93 10.49 7.16
CA TRP A 38 4.96 11.26 5.92
C TRP A 38 5.93 12.43 6.10
N ASP A 39 6.88 12.55 5.18
CA ASP A 39 7.71 13.73 5.03
C ASP A 39 7.24 14.52 3.81
N GLU A 40 6.70 15.70 4.06
CA GLU A 40 6.17 16.59 3.03
C GLU A 40 7.26 17.19 2.14
N GLN A 41 8.45 17.46 2.67
CA GLN A 41 9.53 18.12 1.93
C GLN A 41 10.09 17.19 0.86
N THR A 42 10.26 15.91 1.22
CA THR A 42 10.83 14.89 0.33
C THR A 42 9.78 14.04 -0.38
N GLN A 43 8.51 14.25 -0.04
CA GLN A 43 7.38 13.43 -0.48
C GLN A 43 7.58 11.93 -0.21
N THR A 44 8.13 11.63 0.97
CA THR A 44 8.53 10.28 1.38
C THR A 44 7.56 9.70 2.38
N ILE A 45 7.14 8.46 2.16
CA ILE A 45 6.41 7.65 3.12
C ILE A 45 7.40 6.68 3.75
N THR A 46 7.45 6.62 5.07
CA THR A 46 8.15 5.58 5.82
C THR A 46 7.13 4.81 6.64
N ALA A 47 7.05 3.49 6.45
CA ALA A 47 6.18 2.63 7.25
C ALA A 47 7.00 1.58 8.00
N GLN A 48 6.81 1.48 9.31
CA GLN A 48 7.48 0.49 10.16
C GLN A 48 6.46 -0.53 10.65
N LEU A 49 6.64 -1.80 10.27
CA LEU A 49 5.81 -2.92 10.74
C LEU A 49 6.68 -3.98 11.40
N GLY A 50 6.69 -4.03 12.74
CA GLY A 50 7.59 -4.91 13.47
C GLY A 50 9.05 -4.59 13.14
N VAL A 51 9.75 -5.52 12.50
CA VAL A 51 11.14 -5.35 12.03
C VAL A 51 11.24 -4.89 10.57
N THR A 52 10.12 -4.84 9.85
CA THR A 52 10.10 -4.46 8.43
C THR A 52 9.99 -2.95 8.29
N GLU A 53 10.97 -2.33 7.64
CA GLU A 53 10.94 -0.94 7.21
C GLU A 53 10.59 -0.86 5.72
N LEU A 54 9.65 0.03 5.39
CA LEU A 54 9.26 0.34 4.03
C LEU A 54 9.45 1.82 3.75
N ILE A 55 10.12 2.15 2.65
CA ILE A 55 10.34 3.53 2.18
C ILE A 55 9.79 3.68 0.76
N LEU A 56 9.00 4.72 0.54
CA LEU A 56 8.38 5.03 -0.75
C LEU A 56 8.49 6.52 -1.03
N HIS A 57 8.68 6.87 -2.30
CA HIS A 57 8.61 8.26 -2.76
C HIS A 57 7.43 8.43 -3.70
N VAL A 58 6.61 9.47 -3.47
CA VAL A 58 5.50 9.78 -4.38
C VAL A 58 6.05 10.13 -5.77
N GLY A 59 5.41 9.58 -6.80
CA GLY A 59 5.79 9.82 -8.19
C GLY A 59 7.02 9.04 -8.69
N LYS A 60 7.71 8.30 -7.81
CA LYS A 60 8.77 7.36 -8.21
C LYS A 60 8.25 5.93 -8.25
N ASP A 61 8.72 5.15 -9.21
CA ASP A 61 8.45 3.72 -9.35
C ASP A 61 9.43 2.85 -8.56
N GLU A 62 10.20 3.42 -7.62
CA GLU A 62 11.11 2.70 -6.73
C GLU A 62 10.59 2.79 -5.29
N ALA A 63 10.64 1.65 -4.59
CA ALA A 63 10.43 1.55 -3.15
C ALA A 63 11.56 0.72 -2.53
N GLU A 64 11.73 0.83 -1.22
CA GLU A 64 12.71 0.05 -0.47
C GLU A 64 12.00 -0.75 0.62
N ILE A 65 12.33 -2.04 0.75
CA ILE A 65 11.90 -2.91 1.85
C ILE A 65 13.16 -3.38 2.55
N ASN A 66 13.36 -3.01 3.82
CA ASN A 66 14.56 -3.35 4.59
C ASN A 66 15.88 -2.98 3.87
N GLY A 67 15.88 -1.88 3.12
CA GLY A 67 17.01 -1.41 2.31
C GLY A 67 17.16 -2.10 0.95
N GLU A 68 16.36 -3.11 0.63
CA GLU A 68 16.33 -3.72 -0.70
C GLU A 68 15.36 -2.96 -1.62
N ARG A 69 15.85 -2.54 -2.79
CA ARG A 69 15.06 -1.81 -3.77
C ARG A 69 14.15 -2.73 -4.55
N ILE A 70 12.92 -2.29 -4.73
CA ILE A 70 11.92 -2.93 -5.58
C ILE A 70 11.27 -1.93 -6.52
N THR A 71 10.92 -2.39 -7.71
CA THR A 71 10.25 -1.57 -8.72
C THR A 71 8.74 -1.77 -8.67
N LEU A 72 8.00 -0.68 -8.68
CA LEU A 72 6.55 -0.62 -8.67
C LEU A 72 6.01 -0.59 -10.10
N ASP A 73 4.94 -1.34 -10.38
CA ASP A 73 4.26 -1.26 -11.69
C ASP A 73 3.68 0.14 -11.99
N VAL A 74 3.31 0.86 -10.93
CA VAL A 74 2.75 2.21 -10.99
C VAL A 74 3.33 3.00 -9.81
N PRO A 75 3.87 4.21 -10.04
CA PRO A 75 4.34 5.07 -8.96
C PRO A 75 3.24 5.36 -7.92
N PRO A 76 3.59 5.55 -6.63
CA PRO A 76 2.64 6.03 -5.64
C PRO A 76 2.09 7.39 -6.04
N GLN A 77 0.81 7.62 -5.78
CA GLN A 77 0.12 8.85 -6.18
C GLN A 77 -0.68 9.42 -5.02
N ILE A 78 -0.75 10.74 -4.92
CA ILE A 78 -1.67 11.39 -3.98
C ILE A 78 -2.99 11.66 -4.71
N LYS A 79 -4.09 11.11 -4.19
CA LYS A 79 -5.46 11.45 -4.60
C LYS A 79 -6.32 11.72 -3.38
N ASN A 80 -7.05 12.83 -3.38
CA ASN A 80 -7.90 13.27 -2.27
C ASN A 80 -7.16 13.27 -0.91
N GLY A 81 -5.89 13.70 -0.91
CA GLY A 81 -5.06 13.74 0.30
C GLY A 81 -4.64 12.37 0.84
N ARG A 82 -4.70 11.30 0.04
CA ARG A 82 -4.21 9.96 0.39
C ARG A 82 -3.20 9.46 -0.63
N THR A 83 -2.13 8.86 -0.13
CA THR A 83 -1.18 8.12 -0.97
C THR A 83 -1.79 6.77 -1.34
N LEU A 84 -1.94 6.55 -2.65
CA LEU A 84 -2.37 5.32 -3.25
C LEU A 84 -1.17 4.57 -3.85
N VAL A 85 -1.10 3.27 -3.62
CA VAL A 85 -0.03 2.39 -4.12
C VAL A 85 -0.61 1.17 -4.81
N PRO A 86 0.13 0.48 -5.70
CA PRO A 86 -0.32 -0.77 -6.31
C PRO A 86 -0.66 -1.81 -5.25
N LEU A 87 -1.81 -2.46 -5.40
CA LEU A 87 -2.21 -3.53 -4.48
C LEU A 87 -1.21 -4.70 -4.47
N ARG A 88 -0.58 -5.01 -5.61
CA ARG A 88 0.46 -6.04 -5.72
C ARG A 88 1.63 -5.72 -4.79
N PHE A 89 2.12 -4.49 -4.84
CA PHE A 89 3.18 -4.03 -3.96
C PHE A 89 2.80 -4.19 -2.49
N VAL A 90 1.57 -3.88 -2.10
CA VAL A 90 1.09 -4.09 -0.72
C VAL A 90 1.20 -5.58 -0.33
N SER A 91 0.87 -6.50 -1.23
CA SER A 91 1.02 -7.94 -0.98
C SER A 91 2.48 -8.34 -0.75
N GLU A 92 3.38 -7.84 -1.57
CA GLU A 92 4.80 -8.19 -1.53
C GLU A 92 5.49 -7.57 -0.31
N ALA A 93 5.24 -6.27 -0.05
CA ALA A 93 5.84 -5.53 1.05
C ALA A 93 5.49 -6.07 2.43
N LEU A 94 4.30 -6.67 2.58
CA LEU A 94 3.82 -7.20 3.85
C LEU A 94 4.20 -8.67 4.08
N GLY A 95 4.74 -9.36 3.06
CA GLY A 95 4.92 -10.82 3.11
C GLY A 95 3.62 -11.59 3.36
N ALA A 96 2.46 -10.91 3.21
CA ALA A 96 1.15 -11.43 3.55
C ALA A 96 0.52 -12.06 2.31
N GLU A 97 -0.10 -13.22 2.45
CA GLU A 97 -0.85 -13.86 1.37
C GLU A 97 -2.08 -12.99 1.01
N VAL A 98 -1.96 -12.16 -0.01
CA VAL A 98 -3.12 -11.42 -0.54
C VAL A 98 -3.90 -12.34 -1.46
N LYS A 99 -5.02 -12.86 -0.95
CA LYS A 99 -5.99 -13.62 -1.75
C LYS A 99 -6.90 -12.63 -2.47
N TRP A 100 -6.67 -12.49 -3.78
CA TRP A 100 -7.54 -11.70 -4.65
C TRP A 100 -8.66 -12.57 -5.21
N ASN A 101 -9.92 -12.27 -4.87
CA ASN A 101 -11.07 -12.96 -5.45
C ASN A 101 -11.63 -12.18 -6.66
N ASN A 102 -11.35 -12.68 -7.87
CA ASN A 102 -11.77 -12.10 -9.15
C ASN A 102 -13.30 -12.01 -9.34
N LEU A 103 -14.10 -12.75 -8.56
CA LEU A 103 -15.57 -12.75 -8.73
C LEU A 103 -16.25 -11.55 -8.05
N ILE A 104 -15.59 -10.90 -7.09
CA ILE A 104 -16.18 -9.83 -6.26
C ILE A 104 -15.26 -8.62 -6.05
N GLN A 105 -14.13 -8.51 -6.79
CA GLN A 105 -13.12 -7.46 -6.63
C GLN A 105 -12.67 -7.27 -5.17
N LEU A 106 -12.59 -8.37 -4.41
CA LEU A 106 -12.31 -8.32 -2.98
C LEU A 106 -10.88 -8.81 -2.73
N ALA A 107 -9.97 -7.89 -2.40
CA ALA A 107 -8.70 -8.22 -1.75
C ALA A 107 -8.95 -8.69 -0.31
N SER A 108 -8.36 -9.81 0.08
CA SER A 108 -8.24 -10.23 1.48
C SER A 108 -6.77 -10.42 1.83
N ILE A 109 -6.29 -9.77 2.89
CA ILE A 109 -4.96 -9.96 3.48
C ILE A 109 -5.16 -10.77 4.77
N ASN A 110 -4.44 -11.89 4.93
CA ASN A 110 -4.45 -12.72 6.13
C ASN A 110 -3.09 -12.74 6.82
#